data_AF-A0A2E5L447-F1
#
_entry.id   AF-A0A2E5L447-F1
#
_cell.length_a   1.000
_cell.length_b   1.000
_cell.length_c   1.000
_cell.angle_alpha   90.00
_cell.angle_beta   90.00
_cell.angle_gamma   90.00
#
_symmetry.space_group_name_H-M   'P 1'
#
loop_
_entity.id
_entity.type
_entity.pdbx_description
1 polymer ?
#
loop_
_entity_poly.entity_id
_entity_poly.type
_entity_poly.pdbx_seq_one_letter_code
_entity_poly.pdbx_strand_id
1 'polypeptide(L)'
;MLEGSRIIVRTITICFLAFFLFTNSSAAKSSLSTGIGATKCFDVIAWQHHRTAKREITGWATNFIKEVNQTVSKNQLNDALPNIAMDPDLLWFAILAYCGLDLKKPLVEAVMDLVHSEWDKLTEWR
;
A
#
# COMPACT_ATOMS: atom_id res chain seq x y z
N MET A 1 2.69 -38.37 19.11
CA MET A 1 3.24 -38.03 17.77
C MET A 1 2.14 -37.43 16.90
N LEU A 2 1.69 -36.20 17.13
CA LEU A 2 0.66 -35.54 16.31
C LEU A 2 0.81 -34.00 16.37
N GLU A 3 2.01 -33.49 16.09
CA GLU A 3 2.27 -32.03 16.03
C GLU A 3 2.58 -31.54 14.60
N GLY A 4 3.01 -32.44 13.69
CA GLY A 4 3.56 -32.06 12.38
C GLY A 4 2.54 -31.76 11.28
N SER A 5 1.28 -32.20 11.41
CA SER A 5 0.30 -32.12 10.32
C SER A 5 -0.44 -30.79 10.23
N ARG A 6 -0.39 -29.94 11.27
CA ARG A 6 -1.11 -28.65 11.30
C ARG A 6 -0.34 -27.52 10.60
N ILE A 7 0.99 -27.62 10.53
CA ILE A 7 1.84 -26.58 9.95
C ILE A 7 1.75 -26.62 8.43
N ILE A 8 1.78 -27.82 7.84
CA ILE A 8 1.79 -28.01 6.37
C ILE A 8 0.50 -27.51 5.73
N VAL A 9 -0.66 -27.72 6.38
CA VAL A 9 -1.96 -27.25 5.86
C VAL A 9 -2.03 -25.72 5.85
N ARG A 10 -1.51 -25.05 6.90
CA ARG A 10 -1.51 -23.58 6.98
C ARG A 10 -0.58 -22.93 5.95
N THR A 11 0.58 -23.53 5.66
CA THR A 11 1.50 -22.97 4.66
C THR A 11 0.94 -23.07 3.24
N ILE A 12 0.21 -24.14 2.91
CA ILE A 12 -0.39 -24.31 1.56
C ILE A 12 -1.54 -23.33 1.33
N THR A 13 -2.34 -23.00 2.36
CA THR A 13 -3.45 -22.03 2.22
C THR A 13 -2.95 -20.61 1.96
N ILE A 14 -1.82 -20.22 2.54
CA ILE A 14 -1.22 -18.88 2.35
C ILE A 14 -0.68 -18.73 0.91
N CYS A 15 -0.09 -19.77 0.33
CA CYS A 15 0.36 -19.74 -1.06
C CYS A 15 -0.80 -19.61 -2.08
N PHE A 16 -1.97 -20.17 -1.79
CA PHE A 16 -3.13 -20.05 -2.69
C PHE A 16 -3.79 -18.66 -2.64
N LEU A 17 -3.80 -17.98 -1.48
CA LEU A 17 -4.31 -16.60 -1.39
C LEU A 17 -3.44 -15.58 -2.16
N ALA A 18 -2.12 -15.80 -2.20
CA ALA A 18 -1.22 -14.97 -2.98
C ALA A 18 -1.42 -15.13 -4.51
N PHE A 19 -1.96 -16.25 -4.98
CA PHE A 19 -2.14 -16.48 -6.42
C PHE A 19 -3.41 -15.79 -6.97
N PHE A 20 -4.47 -15.64 -6.17
CA PHE A 20 -5.74 -15.04 -6.63
C PHE A 20 -5.72 -13.50 -6.65
N LEU A 21 -4.90 -12.85 -5.82
CA LEU A 21 -4.74 -11.39 -5.85
C LEU A 21 -3.84 -10.90 -7.01
N PHE A 22 -3.06 -11.81 -7.63
CA PHE A 22 -2.09 -11.43 -8.67
C PHE A 22 -2.54 -11.74 -10.10
N THR A 23 -3.55 -12.59 -10.31
CA THR A 23 -3.95 -13.05 -11.65
C THR A 23 -5.03 -12.21 -12.34
N ASN A 24 -5.80 -11.39 -11.61
CA ASN A 24 -6.84 -10.53 -12.21
C ASN A 24 -6.40 -9.08 -12.51
N SER A 25 -5.15 -8.71 -12.26
CA SER A 25 -4.68 -7.31 -12.37
C SER A 25 -3.66 -7.07 -13.48
N SER A 26 -3.65 -7.91 -14.52
CA SER A 26 -2.78 -7.71 -15.69
C SER A 26 -3.06 -6.38 -16.42
N ALA A 27 -4.26 -5.82 -16.31
CA ALA A 27 -4.61 -4.54 -16.91
C ALA A 27 -4.43 -3.33 -15.97
N ALA A 28 -4.43 -3.55 -14.64
CA ALA A 28 -4.33 -2.46 -13.65
C ALA A 28 -2.88 -2.17 -13.21
N LYS A 29 -1.96 -3.12 -13.38
CA LYS A 29 -0.52 -2.92 -13.07
C LYS A 29 0.18 -1.93 -14.02
N SER A 30 -0.31 -1.75 -15.23
CA SER A 30 0.37 -0.94 -16.25
C SER A 30 0.07 0.57 -16.13
N SER A 31 -1.07 1.00 -15.58
CA SER A 31 -1.34 2.44 -15.36
C SER A 31 -0.78 2.92 -14.01
N LEU A 32 -0.77 2.06 -12.99
CA LEU A 32 -0.41 2.44 -11.63
C LEU A 32 1.12 2.60 -11.41
N SER A 33 1.93 1.96 -12.25
CA SER A 33 3.40 2.06 -12.25
C SER A 33 3.95 3.07 -13.26
N THR A 34 3.11 4.00 -13.71
CA THR A 34 3.51 5.09 -14.62
C THR A 34 3.28 6.45 -13.96
N GLY A 35 4.05 7.47 -14.34
CA GLY A 35 3.96 8.81 -13.74
C GLY A 35 4.51 8.88 -12.32
N ILE A 36 3.88 9.69 -11.45
CA ILE A 36 4.36 10.01 -10.09
C ILE A 36 4.55 8.74 -9.22
N GLY A 37 3.67 7.74 -9.35
CA GLY A 37 3.78 6.50 -8.57
C GLY A 37 5.04 5.67 -8.88
N ALA A 38 5.64 5.86 -10.06
CA ALA A 38 6.86 5.17 -10.49
C ALA A 38 8.15 5.82 -9.95
N THR A 39 8.05 7.08 -9.48
CA THR A 39 9.17 7.83 -8.93
C THR A 39 9.85 7.03 -7.83
N LYS A 40 11.18 6.97 -7.85
CA LYS A 40 11.94 6.24 -6.84
C LYS A 40 11.90 7.00 -5.53
N CYS A 41 11.84 6.27 -4.42
CA CYS A 41 11.87 6.87 -3.09
C CYS A 41 13.12 7.72 -2.84
N PHE A 42 14.25 7.38 -3.46
CA PHE A 42 15.43 8.24 -3.52
C PHE A 42 15.10 9.67 -3.99
N ASP A 43 14.38 9.82 -5.11
CA ASP A 43 14.03 11.12 -5.68
C ASP A 43 13.03 11.86 -4.79
N VAL A 44 12.06 11.15 -4.21
CA VAL A 44 11.09 11.71 -3.26
C VAL A 44 11.79 12.33 -2.06
N ILE A 45 12.77 11.63 -1.48
CA ILE A 45 13.59 12.12 -0.37
C ILE A 45 14.47 13.30 -0.81
N ALA A 46 15.10 13.22 -1.97
CA ALA A 46 15.91 14.30 -2.52
C ALA A 46 15.07 15.59 -2.71
N TRP A 47 13.79 15.45 -3.03
CA TRP A 47 12.86 16.55 -3.22
C TRP A 47 12.06 16.96 -2.00
N GLN A 48 12.43 16.49 -0.80
CA GLN A 48 11.65 16.72 0.42
C GLN A 48 11.41 18.22 0.75
N HIS A 49 12.28 19.11 0.26
CA HIS A 49 12.18 20.56 0.44
C HIS A 49 11.53 21.31 -0.74
N HIS A 50 11.19 20.63 -1.84
CA HIS A 50 10.55 21.24 -3.00
C HIS A 50 9.03 21.32 -2.83
N ARG A 51 8.47 22.53 -2.80
CA ARG A 51 7.02 22.76 -2.62
C ARG A 51 6.16 22.10 -3.70
N THR A 52 6.60 22.16 -4.95
CA THR A 52 5.88 21.55 -6.09
C THR A 52 5.83 20.04 -5.95
N ALA A 53 6.97 19.41 -5.69
CA ALA A 53 7.06 17.96 -5.48
C ALA A 53 6.19 17.51 -4.29
N LYS A 54 6.28 18.22 -3.16
CA LYS A 54 5.39 17.98 -2.00
C LYS A 54 3.92 17.97 -2.42
N ARG A 55 3.46 19.03 -3.10
CA ARG A 55 2.06 19.15 -3.51
C ARG A 55 1.62 18.04 -4.46
N GLU A 56 2.42 17.75 -5.48
CA GLU A 56 2.08 16.78 -6.53
C GLU A 56 2.10 15.34 -6.00
N ILE A 57 3.12 14.98 -5.24
CA ILE A 57 3.24 13.65 -4.62
C ILE A 57 2.14 13.42 -3.59
N THR A 58 1.88 14.41 -2.72
CA THR A 58 0.82 14.31 -1.70
C THR A 58 -0.57 14.23 -2.36
N GLY A 59 -0.80 15.03 -3.41
CA GLY A 59 -2.06 14.99 -4.17
C GLY A 59 -2.27 13.66 -4.89
N TRP A 60 -1.22 13.12 -5.51
CA TRP A 60 -1.25 11.79 -6.12
C TRP A 60 -1.56 10.71 -5.08
N ALA A 61 -0.84 10.68 -3.95
CA ALA A 61 -1.04 9.70 -2.89
C ALA A 61 -2.44 9.78 -2.26
N THR A 62 -2.98 11.00 -2.10
CA THR A 62 -4.35 11.21 -1.61
C THR A 62 -5.39 10.55 -2.54
N ASN A 63 -5.25 10.77 -3.85
CA ASN A 63 -6.15 10.16 -4.84
C ASN A 63 -5.98 8.64 -4.86
N PHE A 64 -4.75 8.15 -4.79
CA PHE A 64 -4.46 6.73 -4.75
C PHE A 64 -5.12 6.04 -3.54
N ILE A 65 -4.96 6.58 -2.33
CA ILE A 65 -5.60 6.05 -1.12
C ILE A 65 -7.13 6.07 -1.25
N LYS A 66 -7.69 7.12 -1.86
CA LYS A 66 -9.14 7.19 -2.14
C LYS A 66 -9.60 6.08 -3.07
N GLU A 67 -8.86 5.78 -4.14
CA GLU A 67 -9.15 4.67 -5.06
C GLU A 67 -9.04 3.31 -4.37
N VAL A 68 -8.04 3.12 -3.51
CA VAL A 68 -7.89 1.92 -2.68
C VAL A 68 -9.10 1.75 -1.76
N ASN A 69 -9.48 2.77 -1.00
CA ASN A 69 -10.66 2.74 -0.13
C ASN A 69 -11.95 2.42 -0.88
N GLN A 70 -12.14 3.01 -2.07
CA GLN A 70 -13.31 2.72 -2.92
C GLN A 70 -13.33 1.27 -3.39
N THR A 71 -12.17 0.72 -3.77
CA THR A 71 -12.03 -0.67 -4.20
C THR A 71 -12.36 -1.63 -3.07
N VAL A 72 -11.81 -1.38 -1.88
CA VAL A 72 -12.06 -2.17 -0.66
C VAL A 72 -13.54 -2.14 -0.29
N SER A 73 -14.16 -0.96 -0.27
CA SER A 73 -15.58 -0.78 0.06
C SER A 73 -16.51 -1.51 -0.92
N LYS A 74 -16.17 -1.51 -2.22
CA LYS A 74 -16.99 -2.15 -3.27
C LYS A 74 -16.91 -3.67 -3.25
N ASN A 75 -15.76 -4.23 -2.87
CA ASN A 75 -15.51 -5.66 -2.99
C ASN A 75 -16.09 -6.50 -1.84
N GLN A 76 -16.77 -5.90 -0.84
CA GLN A 76 -17.47 -6.57 0.27
C GLN A 76 -16.76 -7.85 0.75
N LEU A 77 -15.43 -7.80 0.91
CA LEU A 77 -14.70 -8.90 1.51
C LEU A 77 -15.20 -9.02 2.95
N ASN A 78 -15.62 -10.22 3.34
CA ASN A 78 -16.40 -10.52 4.56
C ASN A 78 -15.74 -10.09 5.89
N ASP A 79 -14.49 -9.61 5.86
CA ASP A 79 -13.80 -8.88 6.91
C ASP A 79 -13.39 -7.49 6.37
N ALA A 80 -14.36 -6.59 6.20
CA ALA A 80 -14.14 -5.33 5.50
C ALA A 80 -13.03 -4.51 6.17
N LEU A 81 -11.89 -4.40 5.48
CA LEU A 81 -10.80 -3.52 5.86
C LEU A 81 -11.37 -2.09 5.97
N PRO A 82 -11.11 -1.38 7.08
CA PRO A 82 -11.64 -0.05 7.27
C PRO A 82 -11.05 0.92 6.25
N ASN A 83 -11.83 1.97 5.94
CA ASN A 83 -11.34 3.07 5.11
C ASN A 83 -10.19 3.78 5.83
N ILE A 84 -9.09 3.98 5.13
CA ILE A 84 -7.96 4.76 5.64
C ILE A 84 -8.27 6.24 5.46
N ALA A 85 -8.34 6.96 6.56
CA ALA A 85 -8.43 8.42 6.56
C ALA A 85 -7.11 8.99 7.08
N MET A 86 -6.33 9.61 6.19
CA MET A 86 -5.08 10.25 6.55
C MET A 86 -5.17 11.74 6.31
N ASP A 87 -4.71 12.52 7.30
CA ASP A 87 -4.59 13.96 7.17
C ASP A 87 -3.57 14.29 6.06
N PRO A 88 -3.90 15.15 5.07
CA PRO A 88 -3.00 15.49 3.98
C PRO A 88 -1.65 16.08 4.42
N ASP A 89 -1.62 16.84 5.53
CA ASP A 89 -0.40 17.41 6.06
C ASP A 89 0.49 16.34 6.70
N LEU A 90 -0.10 15.30 7.29
CA LEU A 90 0.62 14.14 7.84
C LEU A 90 1.04 13.15 6.75
N LEU A 91 0.25 13.03 5.68
CA LEU A 91 0.50 12.10 4.57
C LEU A 91 1.87 12.35 3.94
N TRP A 92 2.27 13.62 3.78
CA TRP A 92 3.59 13.94 3.26
C TRP A 92 4.73 13.38 4.12
N PHE A 93 4.64 13.55 5.44
CA PHE A 93 5.66 13.03 6.35
C PHE A 93 5.66 11.51 6.41
N ALA A 94 4.48 10.89 6.35
CA ALA A 94 4.36 9.43 6.27
C ALA A 94 5.01 8.89 4.99
N ILE A 95 4.78 9.53 3.83
CA ILE A 95 5.45 9.16 2.57
C ILE A 95 6.97 9.24 2.72
N LEU A 96 7.49 10.32 3.30
CA LEU A 96 8.94 10.46 3.53
C LEU A 96 9.47 9.36 4.46
N ALA A 97 8.74 9.03 5.53
CA ALA A 97 9.13 7.97 6.46
C ALA A 97 9.21 6.60 5.74
N TYR A 98 8.18 6.23 4.98
CA TYR A 98 8.14 4.95 4.27
C TYR A 98 9.14 4.89 3.11
N CYS A 99 9.36 6.00 2.40
CA CYS A 99 10.41 6.08 1.40
C CYS A 99 11.82 6.02 2.00
N GLY A 100 11.99 6.48 3.24
CA GLY A 100 13.25 6.38 3.98
C GLY A 100 13.64 4.94 4.34
N LEU A 101 12.69 3.99 4.34
CA LEU A 101 12.96 2.57 4.65
C LEU A 101 13.68 1.85 3.51
N ASP A 102 13.36 2.18 2.25
CA ASP A 102 14.03 1.64 1.07
C ASP A 102 14.02 2.66 -0.08
N LEU A 103 15.18 3.27 -0.32
CA LEU A 103 15.35 4.31 -1.35
C LEU A 103 15.18 3.78 -2.78
N LYS A 104 15.31 2.47 -3.03
CA LYS A 104 15.18 1.87 -4.37
C LYS A 104 13.74 1.53 -4.73
N LYS A 105 12.86 1.53 -3.74
CA LYS A 105 11.44 1.23 -3.88
C LYS A 105 10.73 2.34 -4.67
N PRO A 106 9.79 2.01 -5.58
CA PRO A 106 8.89 3.00 -6.18
C PRO A 106 7.95 3.63 -5.14
N LEU A 107 7.55 4.88 -5.34
CA LEU A 107 6.63 5.59 -4.46
C LEU A 107 5.33 4.81 -4.22
N VAL A 108 4.76 4.20 -5.26
CA VAL A 108 3.52 3.43 -5.13
C VAL A 108 3.62 2.27 -4.15
N GLU A 109 4.76 1.58 -4.12
CA GLU A 109 4.98 0.48 -3.18
C GLU A 109 5.14 1.03 -1.76
N ALA A 110 5.86 2.15 -1.58
CA ALA A 110 6.00 2.79 -0.27
C ALA A 110 4.65 3.31 0.28
N VAL A 111 3.79 3.86 -0.58
CA VAL A 111 2.44 4.28 -0.18
C VAL A 111 1.54 3.08 0.12
N MET A 112 1.70 1.96 -0.59
CA MET A 112 0.98 0.73 -0.25
C MET A 112 1.44 0.13 1.09
N ASP A 113 2.72 0.21 1.44
CA ASP A 113 3.22 -0.20 2.75
C ASP A 113 2.61 0.66 3.88
N LEU A 114 2.51 1.97 3.64
CA LEU A 114 1.81 2.89 4.54
C LEU A 114 0.34 2.49 4.73
N VAL A 115 -0.37 2.22 3.63
CA VAL A 115 -1.76 1.76 3.63
C VAL A 115 -1.91 0.46 4.43
N HIS A 116 -1.04 -0.53 4.20
CA HIS A 116 -1.05 -1.79 4.96
C HIS A 116 -0.83 -1.55 6.46
N SER A 117 0.12 -0.71 6.84
CA SER A 117 0.36 -0.38 8.25
C SER A 117 -0.86 0.28 8.92
N GLU A 118 -1.59 1.14 8.20
CA GLU A 118 -2.83 1.72 8.74
C GLU A 118 -3.92 0.66 8.92
N TRP A 119 -4.03 -0.31 8.03
CA TRP A 119 -4.93 -1.45 8.23
C TRP A 119 -4.52 -2.35 9.39
N ASP A 120 -3.23 -2.64 9.55
CA ASP A 120 -2.71 -3.42 10.67
C ASP A 120 -3.08 -2.76 12.00
N LYS A 121 -2.86 -1.44 12.12
CA LYS A 121 -3.29 -0.68 13.30
C LYS A 121 -4.77 -0.84 13.55
N LEU A 122 -5.61 -0.69 12.53
CA LEU A 122 -7.07 -0.72 12.70
C LEU A 122 -7.63 -2.13 12.97
N THR A 123 -6.86 -3.18 12.66
CA THR A 123 -7.24 -4.58 12.90
C THR A 123 -6.71 -5.11 14.23
N GLU A 124 -5.57 -4.61 14.72
CA GLU A 124 -4.99 -5.01 16.01
C GLU A 124 -5.84 -4.60 17.23
N TRP A 125 -6.71 -3.60 17.08
CA TRP A 125 -7.65 -3.16 18.13
C TRP A 125 -9.04 -3.81 18.05
N ARG A 126 -9.24 -4.82 17.19
CA ARG A 126 -10.51 -5.54 17.03
C ARG A 126 -10.39 -6.97 17.58
#